data_AF-A0A928DDX0-F1
#
_entry.id   AF-A0A928DDX0-F1
#
_cell.length_a   1.000
_cell.length_b   1.000
_cell.length_c   1.000
_cell.angle_alpha   90.00
_cell.angle_beta   90.00
_cell.angle_gamma   90.00
#
_symmetry.space_group_name_H-M   'P 1'
#
loop_
_entity.id
_entity.type
_entity.pdbx_description
1 polymer ?
#
loop_
_entity_poly.entity_id
_entity_poly.type
_entity_poly.pdbx_seq_one_letter_code
_entity_poly.pdbx_strand_id
1 'polypeptide(L)'
;MNSRISKLLVLIGAVAISGLFSGCIAFDRDTSLLAPHKWDDIERNRVNLGKLRTKMTKQEVLEIMGEPIKGETFCEDNVWWYYIRTTWTDFVTTRDE
;
A
#
# COMPACT_ATOMS: atom_id res chain seq x y z
N MET A 1 -21.13 -37.47 -35.74
CA MET A 1 -20.26 -37.14 -34.58
C MET A 1 -21.18 -36.82 -33.40
N ASN A 2 -21.23 -37.70 -32.38
CA ASN A 2 -22.33 -37.76 -31.42
C ASN A 2 -22.46 -36.50 -30.54
N SER A 3 -23.67 -35.94 -30.47
CA SER A 3 -24.06 -34.76 -29.67
C SER A 3 -23.70 -34.84 -28.18
N ARG A 4 -23.46 -36.04 -27.65
CA ARG A 4 -23.01 -36.26 -26.27
C ARG A 4 -21.53 -35.91 -26.06
N ILE A 5 -20.69 -36.13 -27.08
CA ILE A 5 -19.25 -35.86 -27.06
C ILE A 5 -19.01 -34.34 -27.15
N SER A 6 -19.79 -33.64 -27.98
CA SER A 6 -19.69 -32.17 -28.08
C SER A 6 -20.09 -31.47 -26.79
N LYS A 7 -21.14 -31.93 -26.09
CA LYS A 7 -21.55 -31.36 -24.79
C LYS A 7 -20.50 -31.58 -23.70
N LEU A 8 -19.86 -32.75 -23.69
CA LEU A 8 -18.80 -33.08 -22.74
C LEU A 8 -17.56 -32.19 -22.92
N LEU A 9 -17.16 -31.94 -24.18
CA LEU A 9 -16.05 -31.05 -24.51
C LEU A 9 -16.32 -29.60 -24.10
N VAL A 10 -17.55 -29.11 -24.30
CA VAL A 10 -17.94 -27.75 -23.87
C VAL A 10 -17.91 -27.60 -22.35
N LEU A 11 -18.35 -28.62 -21.62
CA LEU A 11 -18.33 -28.63 -20.15
C LEU A 11 -16.91 -28.63 -19.58
N ILE A 12 -15.99 -29.42 -20.14
CA ILE A 12 -14.58 -29.45 -19.72
C ILE A 12 -13.91 -28.11 -20.03
N GLY A 13 -14.19 -27.51 -21.19
CA GLY A 13 -13.71 -26.18 -21.54
C GLY A 13 -14.18 -25.11 -20.56
N ALA A 14 -15.46 -25.14 -20.15
CA ALA A 14 -16.01 -24.17 -19.20
C ALA A 14 -15.36 -24.24 -17.82
N VAL A 15 -15.08 -25.45 -17.30
CA VAL A 15 -14.44 -25.65 -15.98
C VAL A 15 -12.99 -25.15 -15.97
N ALA A 16 -12.24 -25.39 -17.05
CA ALA A 16 -10.86 -24.91 -17.19
C ALA A 16 -10.78 -23.38 -17.25
N ILE A 17 -11.76 -22.73 -17.89
CA ILE A 17 -11.82 -21.26 -17.97
C ILE A 17 -12.20 -20.65 -16.61
N SER A 18 -13.11 -21.26 -15.85
CA SER A 18 -13.46 -20.76 -14.50
C SER A 18 -12.30 -20.86 -13.49
N GLY A 19 -11.39 -21.82 -13.65
CA GLY A 19 -10.19 -21.93 -12.81
C GLY A 19 -9.22 -20.75 -12.98
N LEU A 20 -9.20 -20.10 -14.14
CA LEU A 20 -8.37 -18.91 -14.41
C LEU A 20 -8.97 -17.63 -13.84
N PHE A 21 -10.29 -17.57 -13.65
CA PHE A 21 -10.96 -16.42 -13.03
C PHE A 21 -11.09 -16.52 -11.51
N SER A 22 -10.92 -17.70 -10.92
CA SER A 22 -10.91 -17.89 -9.47
C SER A 22 -9.54 -17.66 -8.83
N GLY A 23 -8.54 -17.25 -9.62
CA GLY A 23 -7.23 -16.78 -9.16
C GLY A 23 -7.27 -15.36 -8.63
N CYS A 24 -8.19 -15.05 -7.71
CA CYS A 24 -8.09 -13.86 -6.86
C CYS A 24 -7.02 -14.09 -5.77
N ILE A 25 -5.82 -14.48 -6.17
CA ILE A 25 -4.65 -14.21 -5.33
C ILE A 25 -4.26 -12.80 -5.74
N ALA A 26 -4.89 -11.81 -5.10
CA ALA A 26 -4.30 -10.50 -5.00
C ALA A 26 -2.91 -10.73 -4.43
N PHE A 27 -1.91 -10.74 -5.30
CA PHE A 27 -0.52 -10.70 -4.91
C PHE A 27 -0.40 -9.35 -4.21
N ASP A 28 -0.49 -9.36 -2.88
CA ASP A 28 -0.30 -8.19 -2.03
C ASP A 28 1.18 -7.81 -2.11
N ARG A 29 1.55 -7.26 -3.27
CA ARG A 29 2.80 -6.58 -3.47
C ARG A 29 2.65 -5.32 -2.65
N ASP A 30 3.44 -5.24 -1.60
CA ASP A 30 3.99 -3.96 -1.12
C ASP A 30 3.19 -3.17 -0.08
N THR A 31 2.37 -3.81 0.76
CA THR A 31 1.85 -3.20 2.00
C THR A 31 2.84 -3.25 3.18
N SER A 32 3.91 -4.06 3.08
CA SER A 32 4.92 -4.14 4.13
C SER A 32 5.72 -2.84 4.25
N LEU A 33 5.75 -2.25 5.44
CA LEU A 33 6.61 -1.12 5.79
C LEU A 33 8.11 -1.40 5.60
N LEU A 34 8.48 -2.68 5.50
CA LEU A 34 9.85 -3.12 5.31
C LEU A 34 10.24 -3.27 3.84
N ALA A 35 9.29 -3.07 2.91
CA ALA A 35 9.57 -3.16 1.49
C ALA A 35 10.60 -2.09 1.07
N PRO A 36 11.63 -2.42 0.26
CA PRO A 36 12.72 -1.51 -0.08
C PRO A 36 12.29 -0.11 -0.55
N HIS A 37 11.28 -0.03 -1.43
CA HIS A 37 10.78 1.24 -1.98
C HIS A 37 10.12 2.14 -0.92
N LYS A 38 9.60 1.58 0.18
CA LYS A 38 9.04 2.38 1.28
C LYS A 38 10.11 3.21 1.97
N TRP A 39 11.37 2.75 2.01
CA TRP A 39 12.47 3.51 2.60
C TRP A 39 12.81 4.76 1.79
N ASP A 40 12.75 4.67 0.46
CA ASP A 40 12.94 5.82 -0.43
C ASP A 40 11.81 6.85 -0.26
N ASP A 41 10.57 6.38 -0.16
CA ASP A 41 9.41 7.24 0.14
C ASP A 41 9.55 7.94 1.49
N ILE A 42 9.96 7.20 2.53
CA ILE A 42 10.18 7.71 3.88
C ILE A 42 11.25 8.81 3.90
N GLU A 43 12.38 8.59 3.22
CA GLU A 43 13.47 9.56 3.19
C GLU A 43 13.10 10.80 2.38
N ARG A 44 12.41 10.62 1.25
CA ARG A 44 11.84 11.73 0.47
C ARG A 44 10.89 12.57 1.33
N ASN A 45 9.96 11.93 2.03
CA ASN A 45 9.01 12.61 2.91
C ASN A 45 9.73 13.38 4.02
N ARG A 46 10.78 12.80 4.62
CA ARG A 46 11.60 13.46 5.64
C ARG A 46 12.24 14.75 5.11
N VAL A 47 12.80 14.72 3.91
CA VAL A 47 13.41 15.90 3.27
C VAL A 47 12.35 16.95 2.90
N ASN A 48 11.21 16.51 2.37
CA ASN A 48 10.13 17.41 1.94
C ASN A 48 9.42 18.09 3.11
N LEU A 49 9.32 17.41 4.26
CA LEU A 49 8.75 17.99 5.48
C LEU A 49 9.44 19.32 5.87
N GLY A 50 10.77 19.42 5.70
CA GLY A 50 11.53 20.64 5.99
C GLY A 50 11.20 21.83 5.08
N LYS A 51 10.52 21.60 3.95
CA LYS A 51 10.12 22.64 2.99
C LYS A 51 8.77 23.25 3.33
N LEU A 52 7.96 22.57 4.14
CA LEU A 52 6.62 23.04 4.49
C LEU A 52 6.66 24.29 5.38
N ARG A 53 5.70 25.20 5.19
CA ARG A 53 5.51 26.40 6.00
C ARG A 53 4.04 26.57 6.34
N THR A 54 3.76 27.27 7.43
CA THR A 54 2.39 27.63 7.79
C THR A 54 1.77 28.49 6.69
N LYS A 55 0.45 28.36 6.50
CA LYS A 55 -0.34 29.03 5.45
C LYS A 55 -0.14 28.54 4.00
N MET A 56 0.63 27.47 3.77
CA MET A 56 0.59 26.78 2.48
C MET A 56 -0.80 26.19 2.23
N THR A 57 -1.23 26.24 0.98
CA THR A 57 -2.48 25.63 0.51
C THR A 57 -2.34 24.11 0.43
N LYS A 58 -3.48 23.40 0.44
CA LYS A 58 -3.50 21.94 0.24
C LYS A 58 -2.78 21.52 -1.06
N GLN A 59 -2.91 22.29 -2.13
CA GLN A 59 -2.30 21.98 -3.42
C GLN A 59 -0.77 22.13 -3.39
N GLU A 60 -0.24 23.21 -2.80
CA GLU A 60 1.21 23.38 -2.63
C GLU A 60 1.80 22.27 -1.76
N VAL A 61 1.08 21.84 -0.71
CA VAL A 61 1.51 20.72 0.12
C VAL A 61 1.53 19.41 -0.68
N LEU A 62 0.55 19.14 -1.54
CA LEU A 62 0.54 17.97 -2.43
C LEU A 62 1.67 18.00 -3.46
N GLU A 63 1.98 19.17 -4.02
CA GLU A 63 3.11 19.33 -4.95
C GLU A 63 4.45 19.04 -4.26
N ILE A 64 4.58 19.39 -2.97
CA ILE A 64 5.80 19.13 -2.20
C ILE A 64 5.85 17.68 -1.69
N MET A 65 4.77 17.17 -1.11
CA MET A 65 4.77 15.90 -0.37
C MET A 65 4.34 14.70 -1.22
N GLY A 66 3.58 14.92 -2.30
CA GLY A 66 2.87 13.89 -3.03
C GLY A 66 1.53 13.52 -2.38
N GLU A 67 0.92 12.42 -2.84
CA GLU A 67 -0.35 11.93 -2.29
C GLU A 67 -0.16 11.39 -0.86
N PRO A 68 -1.03 11.75 0.10
CA PRO A 68 -1.00 11.20 1.44
C PRO A 68 -1.49 9.75 1.46
N ILE A 69 -1.28 9.08 2.59
CA ILE A 69 -1.86 7.76 2.87
C ILE A 69 -3.40 7.87 2.85
N LYS A 70 -4.05 6.90 2.20
CA LYS A 70 -5.51 6.81 2.05
C LYS A 70 -6.01 5.45 2.51
N GLY A 71 -7.25 5.40 2.99
CA GLY A 71 -7.95 4.15 3.32
C GLY A 71 -7.60 3.55 4.69
N GLU A 72 -6.79 4.23 5.50
CA GLU A 72 -6.49 3.82 6.87
C GLU A 72 -7.54 4.39 7.85
N THR A 73 -7.77 3.67 8.95
CA THR A 73 -8.80 3.99 9.96
C THR A 73 -8.69 5.41 10.54
N PHE A 74 -7.48 5.96 10.57
CA PHE A 74 -7.20 7.29 11.14
C PHE A 74 -7.07 8.41 10.09
N CYS A 75 -7.33 8.13 8.81
CA CYS A 75 -7.36 9.16 7.78
C CYS A 75 -8.64 10.00 7.92
N GLU A 76 -8.49 11.29 8.23
CA GLU A 76 -9.57 12.28 8.25
C GLU A 76 -9.44 13.25 7.07
N ASP A 77 -10.53 13.89 6.64
CA ASP A 77 -10.55 14.79 5.46
C ASP A 77 -9.64 16.02 5.58
N ASN A 78 -9.32 16.40 6.82
CA ASN A 78 -8.50 17.54 7.19
C ASN A 78 -7.10 17.16 7.72
N VAL A 79 -6.79 15.87 7.85
CA VAL A 79 -5.50 15.38 8.37
C VAL A 79 -4.85 14.45 7.36
N TRP A 80 -3.64 14.80 6.93
CA TRP A 80 -2.87 14.00 5.98
C TRP A 80 -1.73 13.28 6.67
N TRP A 81 -1.65 11.97 6.44
CA TRP A 81 -0.64 11.10 7.02
C TRP A 81 0.40 10.74 5.97
N TYR A 82 1.68 10.80 6.37
CA TYR A 82 2.82 10.39 5.57
C TYR A 82 3.74 9.56 6.45
N TYR A 83 4.32 8.50 5.89
CA TYR A 83 5.39 7.78 6.58
C TYR A 83 6.65 8.63 6.59
N ILE A 84 7.16 8.88 7.79
CA ILE A 84 8.51 9.39 8.04
C ILE A 84 9.25 8.34 8.87
N ARG A 85 10.58 8.42 8.95
CA ARG A 85 11.37 7.41 9.64
C ARG A 85 11.04 7.43 11.12
N THR A 86 10.29 6.44 11.59
CA THR A 86 10.02 6.24 13.00
C THR A 86 11.25 5.64 13.65
N THR A 87 11.99 6.45 14.40
CA THR A 87 13.01 5.92 15.32
C THR A 87 12.29 5.49 16.59
N TRP A 88 12.03 4.19 16.71
CA TRP A 88 11.74 3.59 18.01
C TRP A 88 13.04 3.53 18.80
N THR A 89 13.08 4.29 19.90
CA THR A 89 14.12 4.18 20.91
C THR A 89 13.50 3.51 22.11
N ASP A 90 13.65 2.19 22.19
CA ASP A 90 13.23 1.43 23.36
C ASP A 90 14.20 1.81 24.49
N PHE A 91 13.68 2.39 25.57
CA PHE A 91 14.48 3.10 26.55
C PHE A 91 15.47 2.17 27.28
N VAL A 92 16.73 2.63 27.31
CA VAL A 92 17.77 2.56 28.35
C VAL A 92 17.62 1.44 29.40
N THR A 93 18.57 0.49 29.35
CA THR A 93 18.92 -0.44 30.43
C THR A 93 18.82 0.22 31.82
N THR A 94 17.93 -0.28 32.67
CA THR A 94 17.96 0.01 34.11
C THR A 94 19.28 -0.53 34.64
N ARG A 95 20.18 0.34 35.10
CA ARG A 95 21.27 -0.09 35.98
C ARG A 95 20.68 -0.20 37.37
N ASP A 96 20.68 -1.40 37.93
CA ASP A 96 20.38 -1.60 39.34
C ASP A 96 21.37 -0.79 40.19
N GLU A 97 20.81 -0.07 41.17
CA GLU A 97 21.52 0.76 42.15
C GLU A 97 22.26 -0.07 43.20
#